data_AF-A0A955BSP8-F1
#
_entry.id   AF-A0A955BSP8-F1
#
_cell.length_a   1.000
_cell.length_b   1.000
_cell.length_c   1.000
_cell.angle_alpha   90.00
_cell.angle_beta   90.00
_cell.angle_gamma   90.00
#
_symmetry.space_group_name_H-M   'P 1'
#
loop_
_entity.id
_entity.type
_entity.pdbx_description
1 polymer ?
#
loop_
_entity_poly.entity_id
_entity_poly.type
_entity_poly.pdbx_seq_one_letter_code
_entity_poly.pdbx_strand_id
1 'polypeptide(L)'
;MSAKTPHRHPLVFIAFVLAILVFIMPTQADLMFAAWASQSALPMFLATVICFPVVLLPLIAGRALTRRYPDRWCKSKLATATWVLLAFGAFCNCAGWIQLATAPPPSVDATQQER
;
A
#
# COMPACT_ATOMS: atom_id res chain seq x y z
N MET A 1 35.42 -18.50 19.70
CA MET A 1 33.97 -18.39 19.41
C MET A 1 33.79 -17.30 18.36
N SER A 2 33.42 -17.65 17.13
CA SER A 2 33.24 -16.66 16.05
C SER A 2 31.90 -15.95 16.25
N ALA A 3 31.93 -14.65 16.54
CA ALA A 3 30.72 -13.85 16.71
C ALA A 3 29.97 -13.80 15.38
N LYS A 4 28.82 -14.49 15.29
CA LYS A 4 27.94 -14.39 14.12
C LYS A 4 27.46 -12.95 14.02
N THR A 5 27.92 -12.23 13.00
CA THR A 5 27.43 -10.89 12.68
C THR A 5 25.93 -10.96 12.41
N PRO A 6 25.11 -10.12 13.03
CA PRO A 6 23.66 -10.15 12.86
C PRO A 6 23.30 -9.87 11.39
N HIS A 7 22.45 -10.73 10.81
CA HIS A 7 22.05 -10.61 9.40
C HIS A 7 20.78 -9.77 9.25
N ARG A 8 20.60 -9.18 8.07
CA ARG A 8 19.37 -8.44 7.71
C ARG A 8 18.24 -9.42 7.39
N HIS A 9 17.02 -9.11 7.83
CA HIS A 9 15.88 -10.00 7.67
C HIS A 9 15.35 -9.97 6.21
N PRO A 10 15.33 -11.10 5.47
CA PRO A 10 14.93 -11.12 4.06
C PRO A 10 13.47 -10.71 3.84
N LEU A 11 12.57 -11.04 4.79
CA LEU A 11 11.17 -10.58 4.77
C LEU A 11 11.03 -9.06 4.72
N VAL A 12 11.92 -8.30 5.38
CA VAL A 12 11.87 -6.84 5.34
C VAL A 12 12.28 -6.32 3.96
N PHE A 13 13.23 -6.98 3.31
CA PHE A 13 13.61 -6.67 1.94
C PHE A 13 12.46 -6.98 0.96
N ILE A 14 11.83 -8.15 1.09
CA ILE A 14 10.65 -8.53 0.29
C ILE A 14 9.51 -7.53 0.48
N ALA A 15 9.21 -7.14 1.74
CA ALA A 15 8.19 -6.14 2.04
C ALA A 15 8.50 -4.78 1.38
N PHE A 16 9.76 -4.37 1.36
CA PHE A 16 10.18 -3.14 0.69
C PHE A 16 10.01 -3.21 -0.83
N VAL A 17 10.43 -4.31 -1.47
CA VAL A 17 10.26 -4.50 -2.91
C VAL A 17 8.77 -4.54 -3.27
N LEU A 18 7.95 -5.26 -2.50
CA LEU A 18 6.50 -5.27 -2.67
C LEU A 18 5.89 -3.88 -2.50
N ALA A 19 6.37 -3.09 -1.53
CA ALA A 19 5.90 -1.71 -1.36
C ALA A 19 6.17 -0.86 -2.61
N ILE A 20 7.34 -1.00 -3.22
CA ILE A 20 7.65 -0.29 -4.48
C ILE A 20 6.74 -0.77 -5.62
N LEU A 21 6.59 -2.09 -5.79
CA LEU A 21 5.77 -2.66 -6.87
C LEU A 21 4.27 -2.38 -6.72
N VAL A 22 3.80 -2.18 -5.49
CA VAL A 22 2.39 -1.93 -5.21
C VAL A 22 2.09 -0.44 -5.21
N PHE A 23 2.91 0.37 -4.52
CA PHE A 23 2.64 1.79 -4.28
C PHE A 23 3.30 2.75 -5.29
N ILE A 24 4.43 2.37 -5.91
CA ILE A 24 5.17 3.24 -6.86
C ILE A 24 4.90 2.86 -8.32
N MET A 25 4.75 1.57 -8.61
CA MET A 25 4.36 1.11 -9.94
C MET A 25 2.88 1.43 -10.24
N PRO A 26 2.50 1.46 -11.54
CA PRO A 26 1.17 1.92 -11.97
C PRO A 26 0.02 1.08 -11.43
N THR A 27 0.26 -0.06 -10.80
CA THR A 27 -0.76 -0.97 -10.25
C THR A 27 -1.80 -0.27 -9.37
N GLN A 28 -1.37 0.56 -8.40
CA GLN A 28 -2.32 1.31 -7.57
C GLN A 28 -2.88 2.53 -8.29
N ALA A 29 -2.07 3.23 -9.09
CA ALA A 29 -2.49 4.40 -9.84
C ALA A 29 -3.59 4.06 -10.86
N ASP A 30 -3.46 2.93 -11.57
CA ASP A 30 -4.43 2.42 -12.54
C ASP A 30 -5.75 2.05 -11.85
N LEU A 31 -5.68 1.42 -10.66
CA LEU A 31 -6.88 1.10 -9.88
C LEU A 31 -7.57 2.36 -9.34
N MET A 32 -6.81 3.36 -8.89
CA MET A 32 -7.37 4.65 -8.47
C MET A 32 -8.00 5.40 -9.65
N PHE A 33 -7.35 5.38 -10.82
CA PHE A 33 -7.87 6.00 -12.03
C PHE A 33 -9.14 5.31 -12.52
N ALA A 34 -9.18 3.97 -12.50
CA ALA A 34 -10.38 3.20 -12.82
C ALA A 34 -11.52 3.48 -11.84
N ALA A 35 -11.22 3.65 -10.55
CA ALA A 35 -12.20 4.02 -9.53
C ALA A 35 -12.78 5.42 -9.76
N TRP A 36 -11.94 6.39 -10.11
CA TRP A 36 -12.38 7.74 -10.45
C TRP A 36 -13.21 7.76 -11.74
N ALA A 37 -12.78 7.05 -12.78
CA ALA A 37 -13.52 6.98 -14.05
C ALA A 37 -14.91 6.34 -13.89
N SER A 38 -15.03 5.34 -13.02
CA SER A 38 -16.30 4.64 -12.75
C SER A 38 -17.16 5.29 -11.66
N GLN A 39 -16.66 6.35 -11.00
CA GLN A 39 -17.21 6.91 -9.75
C GLN A 39 -17.58 5.84 -8.70
N SER A 40 -16.91 4.69 -8.73
CA SER A 40 -17.22 3.57 -7.87
C SER A 40 -16.21 3.48 -6.74
N ALA A 41 -16.72 3.48 -5.52
CA ALA A 41 -15.95 3.25 -4.30
C ALA A 41 -15.39 1.82 -4.20
N LEU A 42 -16.00 0.86 -4.91
CA LEU A 42 -15.68 -0.56 -4.83
C LEU A 42 -14.26 -0.92 -5.32
N PRO A 43 -13.81 -0.52 -6.53
CA PRO A 43 -12.45 -0.79 -6.99
C PRO A 43 -11.39 -0.16 -6.08
N MET A 44 -11.65 1.03 -5.55
CA MET A 44 -10.75 1.70 -4.62
C MET A 44 -10.66 0.98 -3.27
N PHE A 45 -11.79 0.47 -2.77
CA PHE A 45 -11.84 -0.37 -1.58
C PHE A 45 -11.07 -1.68 -1.79
N LEU A 46 -11.32 -2.39 -2.91
CA LEU A 46 -10.64 -3.64 -3.24
C LEU A 46 -9.12 -3.43 -3.39
N ALA A 47 -8.70 -2.37 -4.09
CA ALA A 47 -7.29 -2.01 -4.21
C ALA A 47 -6.66 -1.82 -2.83
N THR A 48 -7.31 -1.06 -1.94
CA THR A 48 -6.79 -0.82 -0.59
C THR A 48 -6.69 -2.11 0.22
N VAL A 49 -7.75 -2.92 0.23
CA VAL A 49 -7.84 -4.14 1.04
C VAL A 49 -6.91 -5.25 0.54
N ILE A 50 -6.57 -5.28 -0.75
CA ILE A 50 -5.64 -6.28 -1.29
C ILE A 50 -4.19 -5.80 -1.20
N CYS A 51 -3.91 -4.56 -1.62
CA CYS A 51 -2.56 -4.02 -1.72
C CYS A 51 -1.90 -3.81 -0.35
N PHE A 52 -2.64 -3.33 0.65
CA PHE A 52 -2.06 -3.08 1.98
C PHE A 52 -1.59 -4.35 2.68
N PRO A 53 -2.40 -5.42 2.82
CA PRO A 53 -1.97 -6.63 3.50
C PRO A 53 -0.78 -7.32 2.83
N VAL A 54 -0.69 -7.28 1.49
CA VAL A 54 0.43 -7.85 0.74
C VAL A 54 1.77 -7.28 1.20
N VAL A 55 1.82 -6.00 1.54
CA VAL A 55 3.02 -5.31 2.03
C VAL A 55 3.12 -5.35 3.56
N LEU A 56 1.99 -5.22 4.25
CA LEU A 56 1.92 -5.12 5.71
C LEU A 56 2.26 -6.45 6.40
N LEU A 57 1.78 -7.59 5.88
CA LEU A 57 2.03 -8.92 6.45
C LEU A 57 3.52 -9.25 6.57
N PRO A 58 4.33 -9.20 5.49
CA PRO A 58 5.76 -9.50 5.58
C PRO A 58 6.52 -8.48 6.44
N LEU A 59 6.07 -7.22 6.49
CA LEU A 59 6.66 -6.19 7.34
C LEU A 59 6.42 -6.43 8.83
N ILE A 60 5.18 -6.76 9.21
CA ILE A 60 4.82 -7.09 10.60
C ILE A 60 5.50 -8.40 11.02
N ALA A 61 5.45 -9.43 10.18
CA ALA A 61 6.10 -10.72 10.44
C ALA A 61 7.61 -10.53 10.62
N GLY A 62 8.27 -9.81 9.72
CA GLY A 62 9.70 -9.51 9.81
C GLY A 62 10.05 -8.72 11.07
N ARG A 63 9.23 -7.73 11.45
CA ARG A 63 9.45 -6.93 12.67
C ARG A 63 9.21 -7.73 13.94
N ALA A 64 8.19 -8.60 13.97
CA ALA A 64 7.90 -9.48 15.09
C ALA A 64 9.03 -10.50 15.29
N LEU A 65 9.51 -11.12 14.22
CA LEU A 65 10.65 -12.05 14.26
C LEU A 65 11.95 -11.36 14.70
N THR A 66 12.18 -10.12 14.25
CA THR A 66 13.34 -9.33 14.69
C THR A 66 13.28 -8.99 16.18
N ARG A 67 12.08 -8.74 16.72
CA ARG A 67 11.89 -8.55 18.18
C ARG A 67 12.06 -9.84 18.97
N ARG A 68 11.63 -10.98 18.42
CA ARG A 68 11.67 -12.28 19.09
C ARG A 68 13.07 -12.89 19.13
N TYR A 69 13.92 -12.60 18.14
CA TYR A 69 15.29 -13.11 18.05
C TYR A 69 16.30 -11.98 17.79
N PRO A 70 16.52 -11.08 18.77
CA PRO A 70 17.42 -9.92 18.60
C PRO A 70 18.88 -10.33 18.35
N ASP A 71 19.28 -11.50 18.83
CA ASP A 71 20.65 -12.03 18.68
C ASP A 71 20.97 -12.46 17.23
N ARG A 72 19.91 -12.70 16.43
CA ARG A 72 20.03 -13.18 15.04
C ARG A 72 19.78 -12.08 14.00
N TRP A 73 18.92 -11.12 14.33
CA TRP A 73 18.39 -10.16 13.37
C TRP A 73 18.61 -8.71 13.82
N CYS A 74 19.17 -7.89 12.92
CA CYS A 74 19.36 -6.47 13.18
C CYS A 74 18.16 -5.63 12.70
N LYS A 75 17.91 -4.50 13.36
CA LYS A 75 16.94 -3.50 12.90
C LYS A 75 17.39 -2.96 11.53
N SER A 76 16.47 -2.95 10.56
CA SER A 76 16.76 -2.50 9.20
C SER A 76 16.17 -1.11 8.93
N LYS A 77 16.97 -0.20 8.37
CA LYS A 77 16.48 1.11 7.86
C LYS A 77 15.43 0.93 6.77
N LEU A 78 15.47 -0.18 6.03
CA LEU A 78 14.47 -0.52 5.01
C LEU A 78 13.08 -0.69 5.62
N ALA A 79 12.95 -1.25 6.82
CA ALA A 79 11.65 -1.38 7.48
C ALA A 79 11.03 0.00 7.71
N THR A 80 11.82 0.98 8.14
CA THR A 80 11.36 2.37 8.31
C THR A 80 10.90 2.96 6.98
N ALA A 81 11.68 2.77 5.90
CA ALA A 81 11.28 3.23 4.57
C ALA A 81 9.97 2.57 4.09
N THR A 82 9.78 1.27 4.30
CA THR A 82 8.52 0.56 3.98
C THR A 82 7.34 1.13 4.78
N TRP A 83 7.53 1.47 6.06
CA TRP A 83 6.49 2.12 6.87
C TRP A 83 6.13 3.50 6.35
N VAL A 84 7.12 4.29 5.91
CA VAL A 84 6.88 5.61 5.29
C VAL A 84 6.10 5.47 3.99
N LEU A 85 6.45 4.51 3.13
CA LEU A 85 5.71 4.22 1.89
C LEU A 85 4.27 3.82 2.17
N LEU A 86 4.03 2.94 3.15
CA LEU A 86 2.68 2.54 3.57
C LEU A 86 1.88 3.73 4.10
N ALA A 87 2.47 4.58 4.93
CA ALA A 87 1.82 5.77 5.46
C ALA A 87 1.46 6.76 4.34
N PHE A 88 2.38 6.96 3.39
CA PHE A 88 2.13 7.79 2.21
C PHE A 88 1.02 7.22 1.33
N GLY A 89 1.04 5.91 1.04
CA GLY A 89 -0.03 5.25 0.29
C GLY A 89 -1.39 5.35 0.98
N ALA A 90 -1.41 5.28 2.32
CA ALA A 90 -2.65 5.41 3.10
C ALA A 90 -3.20 6.83 3.02
N PHE A 91 -2.32 7.83 3.11
CA PHE A 91 -2.66 9.23 2.92
C PHE A 91 -3.25 9.49 1.52
N CYS A 92 -2.63 8.97 0.46
CA CYS A 92 -3.16 9.09 -0.91
C CYS A 92 -4.53 8.45 -1.07
N ASN A 93 -4.74 7.25 -0.50
CA ASN A 93 -6.06 6.61 -0.51
C ASN A 93 -7.10 7.45 0.24
N CYS A 94 -6.78 7.94 1.45
CA CYS A 94 -7.69 8.82 2.19
C CYS A 94 -8.05 10.08 1.38
N ALA A 95 -7.09 10.71 0.74
CA ALA A 95 -7.32 11.87 -0.11
C ALA A 95 -8.25 11.54 -1.29
N GLY A 96 -8.02 10.42 -1.98
CA GLY A 96 -8.89 9.96 -3.07
C GLY A 96 -10.31 9.63 -2.60
N TRP A 97 -10.48 9.12 -1.38
CA TRP A 97 -11.80 8.83 -0.79
C TRP A 97 -12.56 10.12 -0.50
N ILE A 98 -11.88 11.13 0.06
CA ILE A 98 -12.47 12.44 0.30
C ILE A 98 -12.89 13.09 -1.03
N GLN A 99 -12.04 12.99 -2.06
CA GLN A 99 -12.35 13.52 -3.38
C GLN A 99 -13.54 12.82 -4.04
N LEU A 100 -13.63 11.49 -3.92
CA LEU A 100 -14.80 10.73 -4.42
C LEU A 100 -16.08 11.08 -3.66
N ALA A 101 -16.00 11.29 -2.34
CA ALA A 101 -17.15 11.64 -1.51
C ALA A 101 -17.64 13.08 -1.72
N THR A 102 -16.78 13.98 -2.22
CA THR A 102 -17.10 15.38 -2.50
C THR A 102 -17.42 15.65 -3.97
N ALA A 103 -17.23 14.66 -4.85
CA ALA A 103 -17.57 14.77 -6.25
C ALA A 103 -19.10 14.93 -6.41
N PRO A 104 -19.57 15.90 -7.22
CA PRO A 104 -20.99 16.01 -7.52
C PRO A 104 -21.47 14.74 -8.23
N PRO A 105 -22.71 14.28 -7.96
CA PRO A 105 -23.27 13.13 -8.66
C PRO A 105 -23.26 13.41 -10.17
N PRO A 106 -23.03 12.38 -11.01
CA PRO A 106 -23.02 12.56 -12.45
C PRO A 106 -24.38 13.10 -12.88
N SER A 107 -24.40 14.29 -13.48
CA SER A 107 -25.62 14.91 -13.99
C SER A 107 -26.27 13.97 -15.02
N VAL A 108 -27.49 13.54 -14.74
CA VAL A 108 -28.28 12.58 -15.54
C VAL A 108 -28.65 13.14 -16.91
N ASP A 109 -28.34 14.41 -17.18
CA ASP A 109 -28.88 15.16 -18.32
C ASP A 109 -28.26 14.83 -19.68
N ALA A 110 -27.15 14.08 -19.75
CA ALA A 110 -26.51 13.79 -21.04
C ALA A 110 -27.22 12.71 -21.87
N THR A 111 -28.09 11.87 -21.27
CA THR A 111 -28.69 10.72 -21.97
C THR A 111 -30.10 10.99 -22.51
N GLN A 112 -30.68 12.16 -22.24
CA GLN A 112 -31.99 12.53 -22.80
C GLN A 112 -31.91 13.44 -24.02
N GLN A 113 -30.73 13.91 -24.42
CA GLN A 113 -30.60 14.82 -25.55
C GLN A 113 -30.39 14.11 -26.91
N GLU A 114 -30.28 12.77 -26.94
CA GLU A 114 -30.19 11.95 -28.16
C GLU A 114 -31.43 11.05 -28.41
N ARG A 115 -32.53 11.22 -27.67
CA ARG A 115 -33.84 10.67 -28.07
C ARG A 115 -34.70 11.73 -28.72
#